data_AF-A0A961DKN3-F1
#
_entry.id   AF-A0A961DKN3-F1
#
_cell.length_a   1.000
_cell.length_b   1.000
_cell.length_c   1.000
_cell.angle_alpha   90.00
_cell.angle_beta   90.00
_cell.angle_gamma   90.00
#
_symmetry.space_group_name_H-M   'P 1'
#
loop_
_entity.id
_entity.type
_entity.pdbx_description
1 polymer ?
#
loop_
_entity_poly.entity_id
_entity_poly.type
_entity_poly.pdbx_seq_one_letter_code
_entity_poly.pdbx_strand_id
1 'polypeptide(L)'
;YSGTPLAKKLGIKAGSVCAQLGGPEGLLDGTLPQGATVKVDLRGGRALDVIVLFCADVKTMETRFEKCAQKLTEAGGLWIAWPKKASGVQTDLTETQVREYGLSTGLVDNKVCAIDEVWSGLRFVKRVVDRGR
;
A
#
# COMPACT_ATOMS: atom_id res chain seq x y z
N TYR A 1 -1.41 -19.35 -10.88
CA TYR A 1 -1.98 -18.39 -9.90
C TYR A 1 -1.38 -18.71 -8.53
N SER A 2 -0.68 -17.80 -7.86
CA SER A 2 -0.11 -18.14 -6.54
C SER A 2 -1.26 -18.26 -5.53
N GLY A 3 -1.50 -19.44 -4.96
CA GLY A 3 -2.53 -19.67 -3.94
C GLY A 3 -2.29 -18.97 -2.59
N THR A 4 -1.42 -17.96 -2.56
CA THR A 4 -1.12 -17.17 -1.36
C THR A 4 -2.22 -16.12 -1.16
N PRO A 5 -2.90 -16.10 0.00
CA PRO A 5 -3.92 -15.09 0.31
C PRO A 5 -3.39 -13.66 0.17
N LEU A 6 -4.24 -12.74 -0.28
CA LEU A 6 -3.85 -11.34 -0.52
C LEU A 6 -3.25 -10.68 0.71
N ALA A 7 -3.87 -10.85 1.89
CA ALA A 7 -3.33 -10.33 3.15
C ALA A 7 -1.88 -10.76 3.40
N LYS A 8 -1.53 -12.02 3.13
CA LYS A 8 -0.16 -12.54 3.26
C LYS A 8 0.79 -11.95 2.22
N LYS A 9 0.33 -11.72 0.98
CA LYS A 9 1.11 -11.01 -0.05
C LYS A 9 1.44 -9.58 0.42
N LEU A 10 0.47 -8.89 1.01
CA LEU A 10 0.59 -7.51 1.49
C LEU A 10 1.35 -7.36 2.83
N GLY A 11 1.67 -8.48 3.48
CA GLY A 11 2.38 -8.48 4.76
C GLY A 11 1.48 -8.13 5.95
N ILE A 12 0.16 -8.26 5.81
CA ILE A 12 -0.81 -8.11 6.90
C ILE A 12 -0.66 -9.31 7.84
N LYS A 13 -0.51 -9.04 9.13
CA LYS A 13 -0.33 -10.04 10.20
C LYS A 13 -1.53 -9.99 11.16
N ALA A 14 -1.63 -10.98 12.05
CA ALA A 14 -2.58 -10.95 13.16
C ALA A 14 -2.42 -9.64 13.96
N GLY A 15 -3.54 -9.04 14.34
CA GLY A 15 -3.56 -7.77 15.09
C GLY A 15 -3.14 -6.51 14.32
N SER A 16 -2.81 -6.61 13.02
CA SER A 16 -2.41 -5.45 12.22
C SER A 16 -3.54 -4.42 12.09
N VAL A 17 -3.22 -3.14 12.23
CA VAL A 17 -4.14 -2.06 11.89
C VAL A 17 -3.80 -1.54 10.51
N CYS A 18 -4.74 -1.72 9.59
CA CYS A 18 -4.55 -1.44 8.17
C CYS A 18 -5.45 -0.29 7.71
N ALA A 19 -5.10 0.33 6.59
CA ALA A 19 -6.01 1.20 5.85
C ALA A 19 -6.02 0.84 4.37
N GLN A 20 -7.20 0.90 3.76
CA GLN A 20 -7.42 0.79 2.33
C GLN A 20 -8.01 2.10 1.83
N LEU A 21 -7.34 2.76 0.88
CA LEU A 21 -7.71 4.10 0.45
C LEU A 21 -7.90 4.15 -1.07
N GLY A 22 -9.06 4.60 -1.53
CA GLY A 22 -9.34 4.84 -2.95
C GLY A 22 -9.48 3.60 -3.83
N GLY A 23 -9.55 2.40 -3.23
CA GLY A 23 -9.68 1.13 -3.94
C GLY A 23 -11.09 0.54 -3.87
N PRO A 24 -11.32 -0.63 -4.51
CA PRO A 24 -12.58 -1.35 -4.47
C PRO A 24 -13.00 -1.69 -3.03
N GLU A 25 -14.27 -1.47 -2.68
CA GLU A 25 -14.79 -1.72 -1.33
C GLU A 25 -14.55 -3.19 -0.91
N GLY A 26 -14.08 -3.38 0.33
CA GLY A 26 -13.93 -4.70 0.95
C GLY A 26 -12.81 -5.60 0.38
N LEU A 27 -11.95 -5.10 -0.52
CA LEU A 27 -10.90 -5.93 -1.16
C LEU A 27 -9.99 -6.66 -0.15
N LEU A 28 -9.66 -6.03 0.98
CA LEU A 28 -8.83 -6.65 2.01
C LEU A 28 -9.60 -7.54 2.99
N ASP A 29 -10.91 -7.32 3.16
CA ASP A 29 -11.69 -7.87 4.28
C ASP A 29 -11.79 -9.39 4.25
N GLY A 30 -11.92 -9.97 3.05
CA GLY A 30 -12.14 -11.41 2.88
C GLY A 30 -10.95 -12.32 3.23
N THR A 31 -9.77 -11.76 3.56
CA THR A 31 -8.56 -12.56 3.84
C THR A 31 -7.80 -12.14 5.08
N LEU A 32 -8.40 -11.33 5.96
CA LEU A 32 -7.72 -10.79 7.12
C LEU A 32 -7.34 -11.87 8.15
N PRO A 33 -6.08 -11.88 8.63
CA PRO A 33 -5.69 -12.67 9.79
C PRO A 33 -6.47 -12.26 11.05
N GLN A 34 -6.50 -13.14 12.04
CA GLN A 34 -7.19 -12.90 13.32
C GLN A 34 -6.80 -11.56 13.95
N GLY A 35 -7.81 -10.76 14.32
CA GLY A 35 -7.64 -9.48 15.01
C GLY A 35 -7.06 -8.36 14.14
N ALA A 36 -6.77 -8.60 12.85
CA ALA A 36 -6.45 -7.51 11.94
C ALA A 36 -7.70 -6.68 11.64
N THR A 37 -7.51 -5.39 11.43
CA THR A 37 -8.58 -4.43 11.11
C THR A 37 -8.22 -3.61 9.89
N VAL A 38 -9.22 -3.24 9.10
CA VAL A 38 -9.06 -2.36 7.94
C VAL A 38 -9.94 -1.13 8.12
N LYS A 39 -9.35 0.04 7.91
CA LYS A 39 -10.03 1.33 7.87
C LYS A 39 -10.11 1.84 6.44
N VAL A 40 -11.07 2.72 6.17
CA VAL A 40 -11.24 3.41 4.87
C VAL A 40 -10.74 4.86 4.89
N ASP A 41 -10.16 5.29 6.00
CA ASP A 41 -9.55 6.62 6.16
C ASP A 41 -8.29 6.56 7.06
N LEU A 42 -7.61 7.70 7.16
CA LEU A 42 -6.41 7.89 8.00
C LEU A 42 -6.73 8.58 9.34
N ARG A 43 -8.00 8.59 9.76
CA ARG A 43 -8.42 9.27 10.99
C ARG A 43 -7.97 8.49 12.24
N GLY A 44 -7.78 9.24 13.31
CA GLY A 44 -7.27 8.75 14.59
C GLY A 44 -5.75 8.93 14.75
N GLY A 45 -5.29 8.69 15.99
CA GLY A 45 -3.89 8.89 16.38
C GLY A 45 -3.01 7.64 16.30
N ARG A 46 -3.59 6.45 16.11
CA ARG A 46 -2.81 5.21 16.04
C ARG A 46 -2.14 5.08 14.67
N ALA A 47 -0.83 4.87 14.67
CA ALA A 47 -0.05 4.54 13.48
C ALA A 47 -0.46 3.17 12.89
N LEU A 48 -0.26 3.01 11.58
CA LEU A 48 -0.77 1.89 10.79
C LEU A 48 0.35 0.94 10.37
N ASP A 49 0.09 -0.36 10.44
CA ASP A 49 1.04 -1.40 10.07
C ASP A 49 1.11 -1.60 8.54
N VAL A 50 -0.04 -1.47 7.88
CA VAL A 50 -0.15 -1.59 6.42
C VAL A 50 -1.13 -0.55 5.88
N ILE A 51 -0.70 0.25 4.91
CA ILE A 51 -1.60 1.11 4.15
C ILE A 51 -1.57 0.62 2.70
N VAL A 52 -2.73 0.43 2.08
CA VAL A 52 -2.87 0.20 0.65
C VAL A 52 -3.56 1.40 0.03
N LEU A 53 -2.79 2.22 -0.66
CA LEU A 53 -3.25 3.42 -1.34
C LEU A 53 -3.40 3.11 -2.84
N PHE A 54 -4.64 3.15 -3.32
CA PHE A 54 -4.96 3.00 -4.73
C PHE A 54 -4.93 4.38 -5.39
N CYS A 55 -4.17 4.48 -6.47
CA CYS A 55 -4.00 5.70 -7.24
C CYS A 55 -4.44 5.46 -8.68
N ALA A 56 -5.42 6.23 -9.14
CA ALA A 56 -5.83 6.20 -10.54
C ALA A 56 -4.80 6.91 -11.44
N ASP A 57 -4.08 7.89 -10.89
CA ASP A 57 -3.17 8.77 -11.60
C ASP A 57 -2.01 9.28 -10.71
N VAL A 58 -1.01 9.89 -11.35
CA VAL A 58 0.17 10.49 -10.72
C VAL A 58 -0.24 11.54 -9.69
N LYS A 59 -1.17 12.43 -10.06
CA LYS A 59 -1.65 13.51 -9.17
C LYS A 59 -2.19 12.96 -7.84
N THR A 60 -2.94 11.87 -7.88
CA THR A 60 -3.50 11.21 -6.71
C THR A 60 -2.40 10.63 -5.84
N MET A 61 -1.38 10.01 -6.45
CA MET A 61 -0.21 9.49 -5.75
C MET A 61 0.52 10.61 -5.03
N GLU A 62 0.94 11.66 -5.74
CA GLU A 62 1.71 12.78 -5.17
C GLU A 62 0.97 13.46 -4.01
N THR A 63 -0.34 13.66 -4.15
CA THR A 63 -1.16 14.34 -3.13
C THR A 63 -1.32 13.52 -1.83
N ARG A 64 -1.21 12.19 -1.90
CA ARG A 64 -1.60 11.28 -0.81
C ARG A 64 -0.44 10.47 -0.23
N PHE A 65 0.63 10.24 -0.99
CA PHE A 65 1.73 9.37 -0.60
C PHE A 65 2.34 9.78 0.73
N GLU A 66 2.79 11.03 0.87
CA GLU A 66 3.47 11.49 2.08
C GLU A 66 2.57 11.45 3.32
N LYS A 67 1.30 11.81 3.16
CA LYS A 67 0.29 11.71 4.22
C LYS A 67 0.12 10.27 4.70
N CYS A 68 0.18 9.30 3.79
CA CYS A 68 0.14 7.89 4.15
C CYS A 68 1.45 7.45 4.82
N ALA A 69 2.60 7.85 4.27
CA ALA A 69 3.91 7.51 4.82
C ALA A 69 4.07 7.98 6.27
N GLN A 70 3.61 9.19 6.59
CA GLN A 70 3.63 9.77 7.94
C GLN A 70 2.71 9.02 8.94
N LYS A 71 1.75 8.23 8.46
CA LYS A 71 0.83 7.45 9.30
C LYS A 71 1.33 6.04 9.56
N LEU A 72 2.44 5.61 8.97
CA LEU A 72 3.01 4.29 9.20
C LEU A 72 3.65 4.17 10.59
N THR A 73 3.59 2.97 11.15
CA THR A 73 4.53 2.57 12.21
C THR A 73 5.95 2.51 11.66
N GLU A 74 6.96 2.48 12.54
CA GLU A 74 8.37 2.33 12.12
C GLU A 74 8.63 1.11 11.25
N ALA A 75 7.93 0.01 11.53
CA ALA A 75 8.00 -1.24 10.77
C ALA A 75 6.89 -1.39 9.71
N GLY A 76 6.07 -0.36 9.54
CA GLY A 76 4.90 -0.36 8.65
C GLY A 76 5.28 -0.39 7.17
N GLY A 77 4.31 -0.73 6.33
CA GLY A 77 4.47 -0.70 4.88
C GLY A 77 3.35 0.08 4.19
N LEU A 78 3.76 0.98 3.29
CA LEU A 78 2.86 1.66 2.36
C LEU A 78 2.90 0.94 1.01
N TRP A 79 1.79 0.36 0.61
CA TRP A 79 1.59 -0.14 -0.73
C TRP A 79 0.96 0.96 -1.60
N ILE A 80 1.61 1.28 -2.70
CA ILE A 80 1.01 2.07 -3.78
C ILE A 80 0.48 1.10 -4.82
N ALA A 81 -0.82 1.16 -5.07
CA ALA A 81 -1.51 0.34 -6.04
C ALA A 81 -1.92 1.17 -7.26
N TRP A 82 -1.55 0.70 -8.46
CA TRP A 82 -1.89 1.35 -9.73
C TRP A 82 -2.50 0.34 -10.71
N PRO A 83 -3.34 0.78 -11.66
CA PRO A 83 -3.91 -0.12 -12.65
C PRO A 83 -2.82 -0.68 -13.57
N LYS A 84 -2.87 -1.98 -13.83
CA LYS A 84 -1.99 -2.63 -14.79
C LYS A 84 -2.31 -2.14 -16.19
N LYS A 85 -1.29 -2.02 -17.05
CA LYS A 85 -1.49 -1.73 -18.48
C LYS A 85 -2.47 -2.71 -19.16
N ALA A 86 -2.47 -3.98 -18.74
CA ALA A 86 -3.33 -5.01 -19.31
C ALA A 86 -4.78 -5.02 -18.79
N SER A 87 -5.12 -4.23 -17.77
CA SER A 87 -6.49 -4.21 -17.19
C SER A 87 -7.50 -3.44 -18.02
N GLY A 88 -7.04 -2.63 -18.98
CA GLY A 88 -7.89 -1.73 -19.77
C GLY A 88 -8.30 -0.45 -19.04
N VAL A 89 -7.96 -0.29 -17.75
CA VAL A 89 -8.19 0.94 -17.00
C VAL A 89 -7.15 1.99 -17.40
N GLN A 90 -7.61 3.17 -17.81
CA GLN A 90 -6.73 4.28 -18.16
C GLN A 90 -6.02 4.82 -16.92
N THR A 91 -4.71 5.02 -17.04
CA THR A 91 -3.86 5.61 -16.00
C THR A 91 -2.61 6.20 -16.64
N ASP A 92 -2.07 7.26 -16.04
CA ASP A 92 -0.76 7.84 -16.36
C ASP A 92 0.35 7.32 -15.43
N LEU A 93 0.03 6.35 -14.56
CA LEU A 93 0.99 5.71 -13.65
C LEU A 93 1.62 4.45 -14.25
N THR A 94 2.92 4.33 -13.99
CA THR A 94 3.74 3.16 -14.27
C THR A 94 4.51 2.76 -13.02
N GLU A 95 5.01 1.53 -12.99
CA GLU A 95 5.88 1.07 -11.90
C GLU A 95 7.08 1.99 -11.71
N THR A 96 7.67 2.48 -12.81
CA THR A 96 8.82 3.40 -12.79
C THR A 96 8.48 4.68 -12.05
N GLN A 97 7.38 5.36 -12.40
CA GLN A 97 6.96 6.61 -11.72
C GLN A 97 6.66 6.36 -10.25
N VAL A 98 5.98 5.26 -9.91
CA VAL A 98 5.69 4.89 -8.52
C VAL A 98 6.98 4.69 -7.73
N ARG A 99 7.94 3.94 -8.28
CA ARG A 99 9.23 3.68 -7.65
C ARG A 99 10.04 4.97 -7.47
N GLU A 100 10.22 5.73 -8.55
CA GLU A 100 11.00 6.99 -8.52
C GLU A 100 10.43 7.97 -7.49
N TYR A 101 9.10 8.17 -7.49
CA TYR A 101 8.46 9.03 -6.51
C TYR A 101 8.69 8.52 -5.08
N GLY A 102 8.43 7.24 -4.80
CA GLY A 102 8.58 6.70 -3.46
C GLY A 102 10.01 6.78 -2.92
N LEU A 103 11.01 6.52 -3.78
CA LEU A 103 12.43 6.68 -3.42
C LEU A 103 12.81 8.13 -3.14
N SER A 104 12.22 9.10 -3.84
CA SER A 104 12.46 10.53 -3.60
C SER A 104 12.01 11.01 -2.22
N THR A 105 11.07 10.30 -1.58
CA THR A 105 10.58 10.60 -0.22
C THR A 105 11.46 10.04 0.91
N GLY A 106 12.55 9.34 0.58
CA GLY A 106 13.44 8.69 1.54
C GLY A 106 13.01 7.28 1.98
N LEU A 107 11.82 6.81 1.56
CA LEU A 107 11.45 5.40 1.71
C LEU A 107 12.24 4.51 0.74
N VAL A 108 12.19 3.20 0.98
CA VAL A 108 12.74 2.18 0.08
C VAL A 108 11.68 1.16 -0.29
N ASP A 109 11.65 0.74 -1.55
CA ASP A 109 10.81 -0.37 -1.97
C ASP A 109 11.44 -1.73 -1.63
N ASN A 110 10.62 -2.73 -1.32
CA ASN A 110 11.12 -4.08 -1.02
C ASN A 110 10.29 -5.22 -1.58
N LYS A 111 9.10 -4.93 -2.11
CA LYS A 111 8.20 -5.96 -2.62
C LYS A 111 7.23 -5.40 -3.65
N VAL A 112 7.07 -6.12 -4.75
CA VAL A 112 6.04 -5.89 -5.76
C VAL A 112 5.14 -7.12 -5.85
N CYS A 113 3.84 -6.93 -6.08
CA CYS A 113 2.94 -8.04 -6.41
C CYS A 113 1.68 -7.57 -7.14
N ALA A 114 1.05 -8.49 -7.88
CA ALA A 114 -0.34 -8.31 -8.30
C ALA A 114 -1.26 -8.41 -7.07
N ILE A 115 -2.11 -7.40 -6.90
CA ILE A 115 -3.16 -7.38 -5.86
C ILE A 115 -4.30 -8.29 -6.34
N ASP A 116 -4.88 -7.95 -7.48
CA ASP A 116 -5.91 -8.69 -8.19
C ASP A 116 -5.63 -8.65 -9.71
N GLU A 117 -6.65 -8.79 -10.56
CA GLU A 117 -6.52 -8.71 -12.02
C GLU A 117 -6.23 -7.30 -12.52
N VAL A 118 -6.75 -6.28 -11.84
CA VAL A 118 -6.68 -4.87 -12.24
C VAL A 118 -5.43 -4.17 -11.70
N TRP A 119 -5.05 -4.44 -10.46
CA TRP A 119 -4.08 -3.64 -9.70
C TRP A 119 -2.75 -4.36 -9.48
N SER A 120 -1.66 -3.66 -9.76
CA SER A 120 -0.32 -3.98 -9.25
C SER A 120 -0.05 -3.16 -8.00
N GLY A 121 0.80 -3.65 -7.10
CA GLY A 121 1.21 -2.94 -5.90
C GLY A 121 2.72 -3.00 -5.67
N LEU A 122 3.30 -1.88 -5.25
CA LEU A 122 4.70 -1.74 -4.82
C LEU A 122 4.73 -1.26 -3.37
N ARG A 123 5.48 -1.98 -2.52
CA ARG A 123 5.58 -1.72 -1.09
C ARG A 123 6.81 -0.88 -0.78
N PHE A 124 6.59 0.23 -0.09
CA PHE A 124 7.58 1.11 0.50
C PHE A 124 7.62 0.97 2.02
N VAL A 125 8.82 1.03 2.58
CA VAL A 125 9.06 0.97 4.03
C VAL A 125 10.12 2.01 4.42
N LYS A 126 10.13 2.42 5.69
CA LYS A 126 11.29 3.12 6.27
C LYS A 126 12.50 2.20 6.24
N ARG A 127 13.68 2.74 5.86
CA ARG A 127 14.94 1.98 5.90
C ARG A 127 15.20 1.50 7.32
N VAL A 128 15.73 0.29 7.46
CA VAL A 128 15.98 -0.29 8.78
C VAL A 128 16.91 0.60 9.62
N VAL A 129 17.91 1.21 8.99
CA VAL A 129 18.88 2.11 9.64
C VAL A 129 18.28 3.43 10.13
N ASP A 130 17.11 3.82 9.62
CA ASP A 130 16.45 5.08 9.97
C ASP A 130 15.34 4.88 11.03
N ARG A 131 15.05 3.64 11.42
CA ARG A 131 14.03 3.34 12.43
C ARG A 131 14.56 3.59 13.84
N GLY A 132 13.75 4.24 14.68
CA GLY A 132 14.09 4.49 16.08
C GLY A 132 15.02 5.69 16.34
N ARG A 133 15.16 6.57 15.33
CA ARG A 133 15.64 7.95 15.54
C ARG A 133 14.51 8.86 15.97
#